data_AF-A0A3S4XZF3-F1
#
_entry.id   AF-A0A3S4XZF3-F1
#
_cell.length_a   1.000
_cell.length_b   1.000
_cell.length_c   1.000
_cell.angle_alpha   90.00
_cell.angle_beta   90.00
_cell.angle_gamma   90.00
#
_symmetry.space_group_name_H-M   'P 1'
#
loop_
_entity.id
_entity.type
_entity.pdbx_description
1 polymer ?
#
loop_
_entity_poly.entity_id
_entity_poly.type
_entity_poly.pdbx_seq_one_letter_code
_entity_poly.pdbx_strand_id
1 'polypeptide(L)'
;MFLFCCLLIGAVIAGLVLIPQHLRHSALQRLGWSWNDKPDLSITAGLNLPPFGIGMNRNVKQQVVGRSRSGLPFQAFRYSSDFWDGEQQVVCMPLPHSMPPFHLFHESVPIPGVQGLIMDAWGPIKAVFQDATYGRAVIDAIAPLLPSLGYNRLTIDHDQFVLLDVNQELKTLQLAVEWLAAAHAAITGSPAVDHEWEPPLPYVSFANHPDWEFVGRDDSLAQHLPLSTPGGQVLNIVRCLRGPISFIRATHQWQTAAYTGQTATVQNHIENFCGFWVNFNFIPISVNMAGSGDVQNFESIDFNERFTVRCWSPRFASDVFNPRQLEFFLRFPALSFGIDQNGVITARDPEWPLERVEIMLFLLHGFFGRIPDFVWRELGIWPRPVPEIGALPPGR
;
A
#
# COMPACT_ATOMS: atom_id res chain seq x y z
N MET A 1 51.13 0.01 8.28
CA MET A 1 50.73 0.61 6.99
C MET A 1 49.24 0.39 6.71
N PHE A 2 48.72 -0.84 6.73
CA PHE A 2 47.30 -1.16 6.48
C PHE A 2 46.31 -0.42 7.42
N LEU A 3 46.55 -0.43 8.73
CA LEU A 3 45.69 0.23 9.73
C LEU A 3 45.59 1.76 9.53
N PHE A 4 46.69 2.38 9.07
CA PHE A 4 46.76 3.80 8.79
C PHE A 4 45.96 4.16 7.54
N CYS A 5 46.01 3.33 6.49
CA CYS A 5 45.19 3.49 5.29
C CYS A 5 43.68 3.33 5.60
N CYS A 6 43.28 2.37 6.43
CA CYS A 6 41.89 2.22 6.85
C CYS A 6 41.36 3.43 7.63
N LEU A 7 42.17 4.01 8.53
CA LEU A 7 41.82 5.22 9.27
C LEU A 7 41.72 6.45 8.36
N LEU A 8 42.61 6.58 7.38
CA LEU A 8 42.58 7.65 6.38
C LEU A 8 41.33 7.57 5.50
N ILE A 9 41.00 6.37 5.00
CA ILE A 9 39.79 6.13 4.21
C ILE A 9 38.54 6.41 5.06
N GLY A 10 38.51 5.94 6.31
CA GLY A 10 37.42 6.23 7.25
C GLY A 10 37.25 7.72 7.52
N ALA A 11 38.35 8.47 7.71
CA ALA A 11 38.32 9.91 7.92
C ALA A 11 37.87 10.69 6.67
N VAL A 12 38.27 10.24 5.48
CA VAL A 12 37.83 10.84 4.20
C VAL A 12 36.34 10.59 3.96
N ILE A 13 35.85 9.36 4.18
CA ILE A 13 34.42 9.03 4.07
C ILE A 13 33.61 9.83 5.12
N ALA A 14 34.08 9.88 6.36
CA ALA A 14 33.46 10.68 7.42
C ALA A 14 33.43 12.17 7.06
N GLY A 15 34.52 12.72 6.52
CA GLY A 15 34.58 14.11 6.08
C GLY A 15 33.62 14.41 4.92
N LEU A 16 33.52 13.51 3.93
CA LEU A 16 32.66 13.68 2.76
C LEU A 16 31.17 13.51 3.07
N VAL A 17 30.80 12.74 4.10
CA VAL A 17 29.39 12.44 4.42
C VAL A 17 28.90 13.24 5.63
N LEU A 18 29.65 13.24 6.74
CA LEU A 18 29.19 13.83 8.00
C LEU A 18 29.24 15.35 7.99
N ILE A 19 30.24 15.96 7.34
CA ILE A 19 30.36 17.43 7.30
C ILE A 19 29.18 18.05 6.53
N PRO A 20 28.83 17.62 5.30
CA PRO A 20 27.66 18.16 4.61
C PRO A 20 26.35 17.93 5.36
N GLN A 21 26.17 16.76 5.98
CA GLN A 21 25.00 16.46 6.80
C GLN A 21 24.89 17.41 8.00
N HIS A 22 26.00 17.63 8.72
CA HIS A 22 26.03 18.55 9.85
C HIS A 22 25.75 19.99 9.42
N LEU A 23 26.36 20.46 8.32
CA LEU A 23 26.12 21.81 7.81
C LEU A 23 24.65 22.00 7.39
N ARG A 24 24.06 21.00 6.72
CA ARG A 24 22.63 21.00 6.38
C ARG A 24 21.77 21.08 7.65
N HIS A 25 22.07 20.25 8.65
CA HIS A 25 21.36 20.25 9.92
C HIS A 25 21.42 21.63 10.61
N SER A 26 22.61 22.22 10.74
CA SER A 26 22.77 23.55 11.34
C SER A 26 22.03 24.64 10.55
N ALA A 27 22.00 24.54 9.22
CA ALA A 27 21.27 25.49 8.39
C ALA A 27 19.75 25.37 8.57
N LEU A 28 19.22 24.16 8.70
CA LEU A 28 17.80 23.90 9.01
C LEU A 28 17.42 24.47 10.38
N GLN A 29 18.25 24.24 11.40
CA GLN A 29 18.02 24.78 12.75
C GLN A 29 17.94 26.31 12.78
N ARG A 30 18.74 27.02 11.97
CA ARG A 30 18.67 28.48 11.85
C ARG A 30 17.35 28.98 11.27
N LEU A 31 16.62 28.13 10.55
CA LEU A 31 15.28 28.41 10.04
C LEU A 31 14.19 27.99 11.05
N GLY A 32 14.56 27.43 12.19
CA GLY A 32 13.63 26.83 13.15
C GLY A 32 13.05 25.50 12.69
N TRP A 33 13.68 24.84 11.72
CA TRP A 33 13.23 23.55 11.18
C TRP A 33 13.98 22.39 11.85
N SER A 34 13.29 21.28 12.07
CA SER A 34 13.85 20.05 12.63
C SER A 34 14.14 19.02 11.54
N TRP A 35 15.06 18.10 11.83
CA TRP A 35 15.49 17.05 10.91
C TRP A 35 15.41 15.68 11.57
N ASN A 36 14.83 14.72 10.87
CA ASN A 36 14.85 13.30 11.21
C ASN A 36 15.36 12.49 9.99
N ASP A 37 16.53 11.87 10.13
CA ASP A 37 17.18 11.14 9.04
C ASP A 37 16.42 9.86 8.65
N LYS A 38 15.83 9.18 9.64
CA LYS A 38 15.17 7.88 9.51
C LYS A 38 13.76 7.94 10.12
N PRO A 39 12.83 8.68 9.50
CA PRO A 39 11.44 8.69 9.91
C PRO A 39 10.83 7.30 9.78
N ASP A 40 9.84 7.03 10.62
CA ASP A 40 8.96 5.88 10.45
C ASP A 40 7.98 6.14 9.29
N LEU A 41 7.54 5.09 8.59
CA LEU A 41 6.61 5.23 7.47
C LEU A 41 5.27 5.86 7.86
N SER A 42 4.88 5.77 9.14
CA SER A 42 3.66 6.40 9.66
C SER A 42 3.57 7.91 9.43
N ILE A 43 4.66 8.62 9.08
CA ILE A 43 4.59 10.04 8.69
C ILE A 43 3.78 10.28 7.39
N THR A 44 3.52 9.21 6.62
CA THR A 44 2.67 9.25 5.42
C THR A 44 1.26 8.74 5.68
N ALA A 45 0.87 8.50 6.94
CA ALA A 45 -0.53 8.19 7.26
C ALA A 45 -1.44 9.33 6.80
N GLY A 46 -2.57 8.98 6.18
CA GLY A 46 -3.47 9.93 5.54
C GLY A 46 -3.12 10.27 4.09
N LEU A 47 -1.89 10.01 3.63
CA LEU A 47 -1.51 10.11 2.22
C LEU A 47 -1.81 8.78 1.51
N ASN A 48 -2.93 8.71 0.80
CA ASN A 48 -3.43 7.47 0.20
C ASN A 48 -3.68 7.57 -1.31
N LEU A 49 -3.45 8.73 -1.92
CA LEU A 49 -3.57 8.94 -3.37
C LEU A 49 -2.20 8.93 -4.04
N PRO A 50 -2.12 8.58 -5.34
CA PRO A 50 -0.85 8.51 -6.04
C PRO A 50 0.00 9.78 -5.92
N PRO A 51 1.32 9.66 -5.69
CA PRO A 51 2.11 8.42 -5.71
C PRO A 51 2.11 7.62 -4.40
N PHE A 52 1.39 8.11 -3.39
CA PHE A 52 1.09 7.34 -2.19
C PHE A 52 -0.02 6.33 -2.48
N GLY A 53 -0.28 5.42 -1.55
CA GLY A 53 -1.35 4.43 -1.75
C GLY A 53 -1.15 3.43 -2.89
N ILE A 54 -0.05 3.48 -3.64
CA ILE A 54 0.26 2.54 -4.73
C ILE A 54 1.58 1.80 -4.48
N GLY A 55 1.64 0.57 -4.98
CA GLY A 55 2.84 -0.28 -4.91
C GLY A 55 3.24 -0.73 -3.51
N MET A 56 4.30 -1.54 -3.48
CA MET A 56 4.97 -2.04 -2.29
C MET A 56 6.31 -1.32 -2.10
N ASN A 57 7.19 -1.85 -1.25
CA ASN A 57 8.54 -1.34 -0.98
C ASN A 57 8.57 0.15 -0.60
N ARG A 58 7.53 0.59 0.10
CA ARG A 58 7.37 2.00 0.49
C ARG A 58 8.38 2.37 1.56
N ASN A 59 9.10 3.46 1.32
CA ASN A 59 10.14 3.92 2.23
C ASN A 59 10.12 5.44 2.34
N VAL A 60 10.44 5.93 3.55
CA VAL A 60 10.65 7.33 3.82
C VAL A 60 12.01 7.60 4.42
N LYS A 61 12.62 8.71 4.02
CA LYS A 61 13.92 9.17 4.54
C LYS A 61 13.92 10.67 4.70
N GLN A 62 14.82 11.18 5.54
CA GLN A 62 15.23 12.58 5.52
C GLN A 62 14.06 13.57 5.69
N GLN A 63 13.28 13.36 6.75
CA GLN A 63 12.17 14.25 7.10
C GLN A 63 12.70 15.58 7.65
N VAL A 64 12.14 16.67 7.14
CA VAL A 64 12.24 18.04 7.65
C VAL A 64 10.86 18.44 8.14
N VAL A 65 10.75 19.01 9.34
CA VAL A 65 9.49 19.61 9.81
C VAL A 65 9.74 21.06 10.18
N GLY A 66 8.82 21.95 9.83
CA GLY A 66 8.99 23.37 10.06
C GLY A 66 7.71 24.16 9.87
N ARG A 67 7.89 25.48 9.74
CA ARG A 67 6.84 26.43 9.35
C ARG A 67 7.33 27.28 8.19
N SER A 68 6.42 27.63 7.27
CA SER A 68 6.65 28.66 6.27
C SER A 68 6.73 30.05 6.93
N ARG A 69 7.09 31.09 6.17
CA ARG A 69 7.08 32.47 6.67
C ARG A 69 5.71 32.95 7.12
N SER A 70 4.65 32.44 6.50
CA SER A 70 3.26 32.72 6.89
C SER A 70 2.81 31.99 8.17
N GLY A 71 3.66 31.11 8.72
CA GLY A 71 3.38 30.33 9.92
C GLY A 71 2.70 28.99 9.64
N LEU A 72 2.36 28.64 8.39
CA LEU A 72 1.79 27.34 8.05
C LEU A 72 2.78 26.21 8.37
N PRO A 73 2.39 25.17 9.13
CA PRO A 73 3.23 24.02 9.37
C PRO A 73 3.43 23.24 8.07
N PHE A 74 4.61 22.65 7.91
CA PHE A 74 4.88 21.74 6.80
C PHE A 74 5.75 20.57 7.26
N GLN A 75 5.68 19.47 6.52
CA GLN A 75 6.68 18.43 6.54
C GLN A 75 7.22 18.20 5.14
N ALA A 76 8.51 17.92 5.02
CA ALA A 76 9.12 17.50 3.77
C ALA A 76 9.91 16.21 3.99
N PHE A 77 9.85 15.26 3.08
CA PHE A 77 10.56 13.99 3.21
C PHE A 77 10.79 13.37 1.84
N ARG A 78 11.73 12.43 1.74
CA ARG A 78 11.88 11.61 0.54
C ARG A 78 10.97 10.40 0.67
N TYR A 79 10.24 10.09 -0.39
CA TYR A 79 9.35 8.95 -0.48
C TYR A 79 9.69 8.12 -1.70
N SER A 80 9.81 6.80 -1.55
CA SER A 80 9.95 5.87 -2.68
C SER A 80 8.94 4.74 -2.56
N SER A 81 8.57 4.19 -3.71
CA SER A 81 7.82 2.92 -3.84
C SER A 81 8.28 2.20 -5.11
N ASP A 82 7.67 1.07 -5.43
CA ASP A 82 7.89 0.39 -6.72
C ASP A 82 7.59 1.28 -7.94
N PHE A 83 6.74 2.28 -7.78
CA PHE A 83 6.26 3.14 -8.87
C PHE A 83 6.71 4.60 -8.75
N TRP A 84 7.55 4.91 -7.77
CA TRP A 84 8.01 6.26 -7.53
C TRP A 84 9.47 6.30 -7.09
N ASP A 85 10.31 6.98 -7.86
CA ASP A 85 11.72 7.12 -7.53
C ASP A 85 11.89 8.06 -6.32
N GLY A 86 12.61 7.59 -5.32
CA GLY A 86 12.79 8.33 -4.06
C GLY A 86 13.80 9.45 -4.13
N GLU A 87 14.18 9.93 -5.31
CA GLU A 87 15.29 10.86 -5.46
C GLU A 87 14.93 12.27 -5.00
N GLN A 88 13.69 12.69 -5.21
CA GLN A 88 13.25 14.04 -4.84
C GLN A 88 12.46 14.07 -3.54
N GLN A 89 12.30 15.26 -2.98
CA GLN A 89 11.49 15.49 -1.79
C GLN A 89 10.02 15.72 -2.15
N VAL A 90 9.17 15.28 -1.24
CA VAL A 90 7.78 15.65 -1.11
C VAL A 90 7.70 16.76 -0.05
N VAL A 91 6.80 17.72 -0.21
CA VAL A 91 6.46 18.74 0.79
C VAL A 91 4.95 18.72 1.01
N CYS A 92 4.51 18.54 2.24
CA CYS A 92 3.10 18.49 2.62
C CYS A 92 2.76 19.67 3.55
N MET A 93 1.60 20.27 3.34
CA MET A 93 0.97 21.23 4.25
C MET A 93 -0.47 20.79 4.54
N PRO A 94 -0.93 20.86 5.80
CA PRO A 94 -2.30 20.50 6.14
C PRO A 94 -3.27 21.55 5.59
N LEU A 95 -4.40 21.08 5.06
CA LEU A 95 -5.57 21.87 4.66
C LEU A 95 -6.54 22.01 5.86
N PRO A 96 -7.50 22.97 5.81
CA PRO A 96 -8.47 23.16 6.89
C PRO A 96 -9.39 21.96 7.15
N HIS A 97 -9.69 21.17 6.13
CA HIS A 97 -10.43 19.92 6.16
C HIS A 97 -10.07 19.09 4.92
N SER A 98 -10.63 17.88 4.81
CA SER A 98 -10.40 17.03 3.65
C SER A 98 -11.13 17.55 2.42
N MET A 99 -10.40 17.64 1.32
CA MET A 99 -10.91 18.10 0.02
C MET A 99 -10.80 16.97 -1.02
N PRO A 100 -11.62 16.98 -2.09
CA PRO A 100 -11.61 15.92 -3.08
C PRO A 100 -10.25 15.72 -3.77
N PRO A 101 -9.97 14.52 -4.31
CA PRO A 101 -8.76 14.25 -5.08
C PRO A 101 -8.52 15.26 -6.20
N PHE A 102 -7.32 15.84 -6.23
CA PHE A 102 -6.84 16.70 -7.30
C PHE A 102 -5.37 16.42 -7.58
N HIS A 103 -5.00 16.33 -8.84
CA HIS A 103 -3.62 16.14 -9.28
C HIS A 103 -3.27 17.14 -10.37
N LEU A 104 -2.05 17.65 -10.37
CA LEU A 104 -1.56 18.59 -11.36
C LEU A 104 -0.11 18.26 -11.70
N PHE A 105 0.18 18.15 -12.99
CA PHE A 105 1.49 17.71 -13.48
C PHE A 105 1.76 18.21 -14.90
N HIS A 106 3.04 18.28 -15.27
CA HIS A 106 3.45 18.50 -16.65
C HIS A 106 3.16 17.25 -17.49
N GLU A 107 2.63 17.39 -18.70
CA GLU A 107 2.21 16.25 -19.54
C GLU A 107 3.33 15.23 -19.86
N SER A 108 4.59 15.68 -19.88
CA SER A 108 5.75 14.81 -20.08
C SER A 108 6.18 14.04 -18.83
N VAL A 109 5.64 14.38 -17.65
CA VAL A 109 5.96 13.77 -16.36
C VAL A 109 4.65 13.50 -15.61
N PRO A 110 3.83 12.53 -16.04
CA PRO A 110 2.57 12.22 -15.36
C PRO A 110 2.79 11.62 -13.96
N ILE A 111 1.75 11.61 -13.13
CA ILE A 111 1.73 10.84 -11.88
C ILE A 111 1.15 9.44 -12.20
N PRO A 112 1.89 8.35 -11.98
CA PRO A 112 1.40 6.99 -12.23
C PRO A 112 0.16 6.68 -11.39
N GLY A 113 -0.80 5.95 -11.96
CA GLY A 113 -1.99 5.46 -11.25
C GLY A 113 -3.10 6.48 -11.01
N VAL A 114 -2.92 7.75 -11.42
CA VAL A 114 -3.97 8.78 -11.31
C VAL A 114 -5.10 8.51 -12.32
N GLN A 115 -6.34 8.63 -11.85
CA GLN A 115 -7.56 8.46 -12.66
C GLN A 115 -8.53 9.62 -12.41
N GLY A 116 -9.27 10.02 -13.46
CA GLY A 116 -10.28 11.09 -13.36
C GLY A 116 -10.49 11.82 -14.68
N LEU A 117 -11.26 12.91 -14.61
CA LEU A 117 -11.40 13.88 -15.69
C LEU A 117 -10.08 14.63 -15.88
N ILE A 118 -9.62 14.75 -17.13
CA ILE A 118 -8.38 15.45 -17.47
C ILE A 118 -8.72 16.81 -18.10
N MET A 119 -8.05 17.86 -17.65
CA MET A 119 -8.20 19.21 -18.20
C MET A 119 -6.84 19.90 -18.35
N ASP A 120 -6.70 20.74 -19.36
CA ASP A 120 -5.54 21.63 -19.51
C ASP A 120 -5.64 22.76 -18.48
N ALA A 121 -4.68 22.84 -17.56
CA ALA A 121 -4.65 23.87 -16.53
C ALA A 121 -3.86 25.10 -16.99
N TRP A 122 -2.69 24.90 -17.57
CA TRP A 122 -1.85 25.98 -18.12
C TRP A 122 -0.76 25.43 -19.04
N GLY A 123 -0.84 25.76 -20.33
CA GLY A 123 0.14 25.27 -21.33
C GLY A 123 0.26 23.73 -21.27
N PRO A 124 1.46 23.17 -21.00
CA PRO A 124 1.66 21.73 -20.90
C PRO A 124 1.24 21.11 -19.56
N ILE A 125 0.74 21.92 -18.61
CA ILE A 125 0.28 21.44 -17.31
C ILE A 125 -1.15 20.90 -17.42
N LYS A 126 -1.32 19.64 -17.04
CA LYS A 126 -2.60 18.94 -16.95
C LYS A 126 -3.06 18.89 -15.50
N ALA A 127 -4.38 18.93 -15.31
CA ALA A 127 -5.04 18.65 -14.05
C ALA A 127 -5.91 17.40 -14.19
N VAL A 128 -5.97 16.59 -13.13
CA VAL A 128 -6.85 15.42 -13.02
C VAL A 128 -7.64 15.49 -11.72
N PHE A 129 -8.95 15.31 -11.83
CA PHE A 129 -9.90 15.41 -10.71
C PHE A 129 -11.18 14.64 -11.03
N GLN A 130 -12.02 14.38 -10.02
CA GLN A 130 -13.28 13.64 -10.21
C GLN A 130 -14.47 14.57 -10.45
N ASP A 131 -14.50 15.73 -9.80
CA ASP A 131 -15.57 16.74 -9.90
C ASP A 131 -15.07 17.96 -10.68
N ALA A 132 -15.81 18.34 -11.74
CA ALA A 132 -15.38 19.40 -12.65
C ALA A 132 -15.55 20.81 -12.08
N THR A 133 -16.49 21.01 -11.15
CA THR A 133 -16.69 22.30 -10.45
C THR A 133 -15.53 22.53 -9.50
N TYR A 134 -15.21 21.52 -8.70
CA TYR A 134 -14.06 21.51 -7.80
C TYR A 134 -12.74 21.70 -8.54
N GLY A 135 -12.49 20.90 -9.59
CA GLY A 135 -11.26 20.97 -10.37
C GLY A 135 -11.01 22.34 -10.98
N ARG A 136 -12.05 22.98 -11.53
CA ARG A 136 -11.95 24.37 -12.03
C ARG A 136 -11.67 25.36 -10.92
N ALA A 137 -12.35 25.25 -9.78
CA ALA A 137 -12.13 26.16 -8.65
C ALA A 137 -10.67 26.10 -8.14
N VAL A 138 -10.08 24.91 -8.06
CA VAL A 138 -8.67 24.75 -7.68
C VAL A 138 -7.74 25.38 -8.71
N ILE A 139 -7.96 25.09 -10.01
CA ILE A 139 -7.12 25.63 -11.10
C ILE A 139 -7.18 27.14 -11.16
N ASP A 140 -8.38 27.71 -11.09
CA ASP A 140 -8.59 29.16 -11.12
C ASP A 140 -7.90 29.84 -9.93
N ALA A 141 -7.95 29.22 -8.74
CA ALA A 141 -7.30 29.72 -7.55
C ALA A 141 -5.76 29.79 -7.70
N ILE A 142 -5.15 28.75 -8.27
CA ILE A 142 -3.68 28.66 -8.40
C ILE A 142 -3.15 29.16 -9.75
N ALA A 143 -4.01 29.56 -10.68
CA ALA A 143 -3.63 29.99 -12.04
C ALA A 143 -2.47 31.02 -12.08
N PRO A 144 -2.41 32.04 -11.20
CA PRO A 144 -1.29 32.98 -11.16
C PRO A 144 0.06 32.36 -10.78
N LEU A 145 0.05 31.20 -10.13
CA LEU A 145 1.23 30.49 -9.62
C LEU A 145 1.72 29.39 -10.56
N LEU A 146 0.87 28.91 -11.48
CA LEU A 146 1.19 27.83 -12.42
C LEU A 146 2.47 28.07 -13.25
N PRO A 147 2.78 29.29 -13.73
CA PRO A 147 4.02 29.52 -14.49
C PRO A 147 5.31 29.22 -13.71
N SER A 148 5.28 29.24 -12.37
CA SER A 148 6.44 28.97 -11.51
C SER A 148 6.47 27.56 -10.93
N LEU A 149 5.47 26.72 -11.22
CA LEU A 149 5.46 25.31 -10.81
C LEU A 149 6.62 24.52 -11.43
N GLY A 150 7.02 24.86 -12.67
CA GLY A 150 8.06 24.14 -13.38
C GLY A 150 7.67 22.68 -13.67
N TYR A 151 8.51 21.74 -13.24
CA TYR A 151 8.26 20.30 -13.34
C TYR A 151 7.79 19.67 -12.03
N ASN A 152 7.59 20.47 -10.98
CA ASN A 152 7.00 19.97 -9.74
C ASN A 152 5.56 19.51 -10.01
N ARG A 153 5.16 18.43 -9.36
CA ARG A 153 3.79 17.90 -9.43
C ARG A 153 3.08 18.27 -8.14
N LEU A 154 1.77 18.43 -8.18
CA LEU A 154 0.97 18.87 -7.04
C LEU A 154 -0.22 17.92 -6.87
N THR A 155 -0.55 17.60 -5.62
CA THR A 155 -1.73 16.78 -5.30
C THR A 155 -2.44 17.30 -4.06
N ILE A 156 -3.76 17.15 -4.04
CA ILE A 156 -4.60 17.26 -2.85
C ILE A 156 -4.99 15.83 -2.47
N ASP A 157 -4.55 15.40 -1.30
CA ASP A 157 -4.77 14.06 -0.76
C ASP A 157 -5.44 14.20 0.61
N HIS A 158 -6.77 14.07 0.62
CA HIS A 158 -7.61 14.32 1.78
C HIS A 158 -7.33 15.71 2.36
N ASP A 159 -6.80 15.78 3.58
CA ASP A 159 -6.47 17.02 4.28
C ASP A 159 -5.02 17.48 4.06
N GLN A 160 -4.31 16.93 3.07
CA GLN A 160 -2.93 17.28 2.76
C GLN A 160 -2.83 17.94 1.38
N PHE A 161 -2.17 19.10 1.34
CA PHE A 161 -1.73 19.74 0.11
C PHE A 161 -0.25 19.46 -0.11
N VAL A 162 0.05 18.78 -1.21
CA VAL A 162 1.33 18.10 -1.40
C VAL A 162 2.00 18.53 -2.68
N LEU A 163 3.23 19.04 -2.57
CA LEU A 163 4.13 19.29 -3.68
C LEU A 163 5.13 18.13 -3.79
N LEU A 164 5.28 17.61 -4.99
CA LEU A 164 6.15 16.50 -5.34
C LEU A 164 7.35 17.02 -6.15
N ASP A 165 8.41 16.22 -6.22
CA ASP A 165 9.63 16.47 -6.99
C ASP A 165 10.41 17.73 -6.61
N VAL A 166 10.41 18.06 -5.32
CA VAL A 166 11.17 19.18 -4.78
C VAL A 166 12.63 18.78 -4.64
N ASN A 167 13.52 19.54 -5.27
CA ASN A 167 14.97 19.31 -5.15
C ASN A 167 15.43 19.41 -3.68
N GLN A 168 16.29 18.48 -3.27
CA GLN A 168 16.81 18.36 -1.91
C GLN A 168 17.67 19.54 -1.43
N GLU A 169 18.11 20.42 -2.34
CA GLU A 169 18.85 21.63 -1.99
C GLU A 169 18.04 22.55 -1.09
N LEU A 170 18.65 23.00 0.01
CA LEU A 170 17.97 23.79 1.04
C LEU A 170 17.29 25.06 0.49
N LYS A 171 17.94 25.73 -0.47
CA LYS A 171 17.38 26.95 -1.09
C LYS A 171 16.13 26.63 -1.91
N THR A 172 16.15 25.52 -2.64
CA THR A 172 15.01 25.06 -3.44
C THR A 172 13.87 24.60 -2.55
N LEU A 173 14.16 23.87 -1.47
CA LEU A 173 13.18 23.50 -0.46
C LEU A 173 12.51 24.74 0.17
N GLN A 174 13.26 25.79 0.51
CA GLN A 174 12.67 27.04 0.99
C GLN A 174 11.73 27.68 -0.03
N LEU A 175 12.14 27.76 -1.30
CA LEU A 175 11.29 28.33 -2.35
C LEU A 175 10.02 27.50 -2.55
N ALA A 176 10.13 26.16 -2.52
CA ALA A 176 9.01 25.24 -2.63
C ALA A 176 8.02 25.38 -1.45
N VAL A 177 8.51 25.51 -0.22
CA VAL A 177 7.68 25.74 0.97
C VAL A 177 6.90 27.06 0.83
N GLU A 178 7.56 28.15 0.42
CA GLU A 178 6.87 29.43 0.30
C GLU A 178 5.90 29.48 -0.90
N TRP A 179 6.24 28.80 -2.01
CA TRP A 179 5.33 28.63 -3.14
C TRP A 179 4.09 27.83 -2.72
N LEU A 180 4.27 26.72 -2.00
CA LEU A 180 3.18 25.87 -1.54
C LEU A 180 2.29 26.60 -0.53
N ALA A 181 2.87 27.42 0.35
CA ALA A 181 2.11 28.28 1.26
C ALA A 181 1.24 29.32 0.52
N ALA A 182 1.76 29.91 -0.56
CA ALA A 182 1.00 30.86 -1.37
C ALA A 182 -0.15 30.16 -2.11
N ALA A 183 0.10 28.97 -2.68
CA ALA A 183 -0.92 28.16 -3.35
C ALA A 183 -1.99 27.66 -2.35
N HIS A 184 -1.56 27.24 -1.16
CA HIS A 184 -2.46 26.89 -0.06
C HIS A 184 -3.40 28.06 0.26
N ALA A 185 -2.84 29.26 0.49
CA ALA A 185 -3.64 30.45 0.79
C ALA A 185 -4.65 30.76 -0.33
N ALA A 186 -4.24 30.64 -1.59
CA ALA A 186 -5.13 30.84 -2.74
C ALA A 186 -6.29 29.83 -2.77
N ILE A 187 -6.02 28.54 -2.56
CA ILE A 187 -7.06 27.50 -2.52
C ILE A 187 -8.02 27.73 -1.35
N THR A 188 -7.49 27.96 -0.14
CA THR A 188 -8.32 28.19 1.06
C THR A 188 -9.14 29.49 1.01
N GLY A 189 -8.73 30.44 0.17
CA GLY A 189 -9.46 31.69 -0.09
C GLY A 189 -10.43 31.61 -1.28
N SER A 190 -10.61 30.43 -1.88
CA SER A 190 -11.42 30.21 -3.07
C SER A 190 -12.62 29.30 -2.79
N PRO A 191 -13.62 29.22 -3.70
CA PRO A 191 -14.73 28.27 -3.58
C PRO A 191 -14.31 26.80 -3.55
N ALA A 192 -13.06 26.47 -3.90
CA ALA A 192 -12.57 25.10 -3.82
C ALA A 192 -12.65 24.56 -2.38
N VAL A 193 -12.44 25.41 -1.37
CA VAL A 193 -12.50 25.04 0.04
C VAL A 193 -13.90 24.59 0.48
N ASP A 194 -14.97 24.96 -0.23
CA ASP A 194 -16.32 24.57 0.16
C ASP A 194 -16.65 23.11 -0.20
N HIS A 195 -15.73 22.41 -0.88
CA HIS A 195 -15.87 21.00 -1.25
C HIS A 195 -15.28 20.08 -0.17
N GLU A 196 -16.17 19.39 0.53
CA GLU A 196 -15.82 18.38 1.53
C GLU A 196 -15.53 17.01 0.90
N TRP A 197 -14.66 16.24 1.55
CA TRP A 197 -14.33 14.87 1.19
C TRP A 197 -14.29 13.96 2.43
N GLU A 198 -14.09 12.66 2.21
CA GLU A 198 -13.92 11.73 3.32
C GLU A 198 -12.63 12.06 4.11
N PRO A 199 -12.61 11.81 5.43
CA PRO A 199 -11.44 12.09 6.26
C PRO A 199 -10.27 11.15 5.92
N PRO A 200 -9.01 11.57 6.14
CA PRO A 200 -7.85 10.71 5.92
C PRO A 200 -7.87 9.50 6.85
N LEU A 201 -7.34 8.38 6.36
CA LEU A 201 -7.14 7.20 7.18
C LEU A 201 -5.98 7.41 8.18
N PRO A 202 -6.11 6.98 9.45
CA PRO A 202 -5.08 7.18 10.48
C PRO A 202 -3.89 6.21 10.33
N TYR A 203 -3.82 5.46 9.23
CA TYR A 203 -2.79 4.48 8.90
C TYR A 203 -2.44 4.59 7.43
N VAL A 204 -1.29 4.02 7.04
CA VAL A 204 -0.86 3.98 5.63
C VAL A 204 -1.70 2.94 4.91
N SER A 205 -2.37 3.31 3.81
CA SER A 205 -3.31 2.44 3.11
C SER A 205 -3.04 2.39 1.61
N PHE A 206 -3.99 1.88 0.83
CA PHE A 206 -3.93 1.79 -0.63
C PHE A 206 -5.05 2.59 -1.26
N ALA A 207 -4.76 3.26 -2.38
CA ALA A 207 -5.73 4.13 -3.07
C ALA A 207 -7.02 3.40 -3.44
N ASN A 208 -6.88 2.16 -3.95
CA ASN A 208 -8.02 1.32 -4.37
C ASN A 208 -8.49 0.34 -3.29
N HIS A 209 -7.77 0.26 -2.17
CA HIS A 209 -8.07 -0.63 -1.04
C HIS A 209 -7.90 0.11 0.30
N PRO A 210 -8.76 1.11 0.61
CA PRO A 210 -8.70 1.88 1.85
C PRO A 210 -8.92 1.03 3.12
N ASP A 211 -9.50 -0.16 2.95
CA ASP A 211 -9.68 -1.16 4.00
C ASP A 211 -8.37 -1.90 4.35
N TRP A 212 -7.36 -1.85 3.46
CA TRP A 212 -6.07 -2.49 3.66
C TRP A 212 -5.09 -1.55 4.36
N GLU A 213 -4.37 -2.09 5.32
CA GLU A 213 -3.30 -1.39 6.02
C GLU A 213 -1.94 -1.87 5.52
N PHE A 214 -1.05 -0.93 5.22
CA PHE A 214 0.35 -1.17 4.88
C PHE A 214 1.24 -0.87 6.09
N VAL A 215 2.05 -1.85 6.49
CA VAL A 215 3.07 -1.69 7.52
C VAL A 215 4.43 -2.03 6.90
N GLY A 216 5.36 -1.08 6.97
CA GLY A 216 6.67 -1.22 6.33
C GLY A 216 7.51 -2.36 6.91
N ARG A 217 7.51 -2.50 8.24
CA ARG A 217 8.26 -3.53 8.98
C ARG A 217 7.60 -3.83 10.34
N ASP A 218 7.50 -5.10 10.69
CA ASP A 218 7.14 -5.57 12.03
C ASP A 218 7.72 -6.98 12.28
N ASP A 219 8.95 -7.03 12.78
CA ASP A 219 9.67 -8.28 12.99
C ASP A 219 9.06 -9.16 14.10
N SER A 220 8.15 -8.62 14.93
CA SER A 220 7.47 -9.41 15.96
C SER A 220 6.59 -10.51 15.34
N LEU A 221 6.10 -10.28 14.11
CA LEU A 221 5.30 -11.24 13.36
C LEU A 221 6.05 -12.54 13.02
N ALA A 222 7.39 -12.53 13.03
CA ALA A 222 8.17 -13.74 12.76
C ALA A 222 7.94 -14.86 13.77
N GLN A 223 7.41 -14.55 14.96
CA GLN A 223 7.06 -15.53 16.00
C GLN A 223 5.60 -16.00 15.90
N HIS A 224 4.76 -15.31 15.14
CA HIS A 224 3.32 -15.51 15.10
C HIS A 224 2.82 -16.05 13.76
N LEU A 225 3.56 -15.80 12.68
CA LEU A 225 3.25 -16.31 11.35
C LEU A 225 3.90 -17.69 11.14
N PRO A 226 3.26 -18.60 10.37
CA PRO A 226 3.80 -19.91 10.05
C PRO A 226 4.89 -19.81 8.95
N LEU A 227 5.98 -19.13 9.29
CA LEU A 227 7.14 -18.88 8.44
C LEU A 227 8.11 -20.07 8.45
N SER A 228 8.97 -20.19 7.43
CA SER A 228 9.89 -21.33 7.29
C SER A 228 10.97 -21.37 8.39
N THR A 229 11.27 -20.22 9.01
CA THR A 229 12.19 -20.12 10.14
C THR A 229 11.74 -19.05 11.11
N PRO A 230 11.95 -19.22 12.43
CA PRO A 230 11.83 -18.12 13.37
C PRO A 230 12.97 -17.10 13.17
N GLY A 231 12.70 -15.82 13.46
CA GLY A 231 13.67 -14.72 13.34
C GLY A 231 13.54 -13.95 12.02
N GLY A 232 14.57 -13.19 11.64
CA GLY A 232 14.57 -12.41 10.39
C GLY A 232 13.81 -11.09 10.44
N GLN A 233 13.67 -10.45 9.28
CA GLN A 233 12.93 -9.21 9.11
C GLN A 233 11.62 -9.48 8.38
N VAL A 234 10.51 -8.95 8.90
CA VAL A 234 9.20 -9.05 8.26
C VAL A 234 8.83 -7.68 7.73
N LEU A 235 8.78 -7.57 6.40
CA LEU A 235 8.68 -6.33 5.64
C LEU A 235 7.43 -6.36 4.76
N ASN A 236 7.07 -5.20 4.20
CA ASN A 236 6.05 -5.11 3.14
C ASN A 236 4.74 -5.81 3.54
N ILE A 237 4.28 -5.51 4.76
CA ILE A 237 3.12 -6.15 5.36
C ILE A 237 1.87 -5.44 4.84
N VAL A 238 0.94 -6.22 4.30
CA VAL A 238 -0.39 -5.76 3.94
C VAL A 238 -1.39 -6.60 4.72
N ARG A 239 -2.31 -5.95 5.41
CA ARG A 239 -3.34 -6.65 6.17
C ARG A 239 -4.70 -6.01 6.00
N CYS A 240 -5.72 -6.85 5.93
CA CYS A 240 -7.10 -6.43 6.14
C CYS A 240 -7.63 -7.24 7.31
N LEU A 241 -7.85 -6.57 8.44
CA LEU A 241 -8.33 -7.19 9.69
C LEU A 241 -9.83 -6.97 9.91
N ARG A 242 -10.48 -6.26 8.99
CA ARG A 242 -11.89 -5.87 9.05
C ARG A 242 -12.61 -6.42 7.84
N GLY A 243 -13.80 -6.97 8.04
CA GLY A 243 -14.60 -7.55 6.96
C GLY A 243 -14.86 -9.05 7.16
N PRO A 244 -15.53 -9.68 6.18
CA PRO A 244 -15.96 -11.07 6.28
C PRO A 244 -14.80 -12.07 6.15
N ILE A 245 -13.71 -11.67 5.47
CA ILE A 245 -12.49 -12.45 5.28
C ILE A 245 -11.33 -11.51 5.57
N SER A 246 -10.53 -11.89 6.55
CA SER A 246 -9.32 -11.17 6.93
C SER A 246 -8.10 -11.81 6.27
N PHE A 247 -7.03 -11.04 6.10
CA PHE A 247 -5.77 -11.56 5.60
C PHE A 247 -4.56 -10.79 6.11
N ILE A 248 -3.40 -11.43 6.02
CA ILE A 248 -2.09 -10.81 6.16
C ILE A 248 -1.15 -11.37 5.09
N ARG A 249 -0.49 -10.46 4.36
CA ARG A 249 0.56 -10.73 3.39
C ARG A 249 1.84 -10.06 3.87
N ALA A 250 2.97 -10.76 3.80
CA ALA A 250 4.26 -10.19 4.21
C ALA A 250 5.43 -10.80 3.42
N THR A 251 6.52 -10.05 3.33
CA THR A 251 7.81 -10.54 2.83
C THR A 251 8.75 -10.76 4.00
N HIS A 252 9.19 -11.99 4.22
CA HIS A 252 10.13 -12.35 5.26
C HIS A 252 11.52 -12.56 4.67
N GLN A 253 12.53 -11.90 5.26
CA GLN A 253 13.92 -11.96 4.83
C GLN A 253 14.82 -12.38 5.98
N TRP A 254 15.72 -13.34 5.74
CA TRP A 254 16.71 -13.76 6.74
C TRP A 254 18.05 -14.11 6.10
N GLN A 255 19.07 -14.21 6.95
CA GLN A 255 20.43 -14.54 6.53
C GLN A 255 20.91 -15.79 7.25
N THR A 256 21.61 -16.66 6.53
CA THR A 256 22.33 -17.80 7.11
C THR A 256 23.80 -17.70 6.75
N ALA A 257 24.69 -18.04 7.69
CA ALA A 257 26.13 -18.08 7.44
C ALA A 257 26.66 -19.51 7.53
N ALA A 258 27.37 -19.96 6.50
CA ALA A 258 28.16 -21.19 6.52
C ALA A 258 29.65 -20.84 6.68
N TYR A 259 30.36 -21.54 7.56
CA TYR A 259 31.77 -21.28 7.84
C TYR A 259 32.65 -22.38 7.25
N THR A 260 33.61 -21.99 6.41
CA THR A 260 34.65 -22.89 5.88
C THR A 260 36.02 -22.36 6.29
N GLY A 261 36.60 -22.95 7.35
CA GLY A 261 37.80 -22.41 7.99
C GLY A 261 37.54 -21.04 8.62
N GLN A 262 38.28 -20.01 8.21
CA GLN A 262 38.09 -18.62 8.65
C GLN A 262 37.15 -17.82 7.74
N THR A 263 36.64 -18.40 6.65
CA THR A 263 35.78 -17.69 5.70
C THR A 263 34.31 -17.98 6.01
N ALA A 264 33.50 -16.93 6.14
CA ALA A 264 32.05 -17.03 6.26
C ALA A 264 31.39 -16.76 4.89
N THR A 265 30.54 -17.67 4.44
CA THR A 265 29.66 -17.48 3.28
C THR A 265 28.27 -17.16 3.78
N VAL A 266 27.82 -15.93 3.56
CA VAL A 266 26.47 -15.47 3.93
C VAL A 266 25.53 -15.69 2.75
N GLN A 267 24.40 -16.34 3.00
CA GLN A 267 23.30 -16.52 2.07
C GLN A 267 22.09 -15.71 2.54
N ASN A 268 21.48 -14.96 1.64
CA ASN A 268 20.24 -14.24 1.88
C ASN A 268 19.07 -15.09 1.40
N HIS A 269 18.02 -15.16 2.19
CA HIS A 269 16.80 -15.90 1.87
C HIS A 269 15.61 -14.95 1.94
N ILE A 270 14.62 -15.21 1.08
CA ILE A 270 13.37 -14.47 1.00
C ILE A 270 12.24 -15.48 0.89
N GLU A 271 11.20 -15.29 1.68
CA GLU A 271 9.91 -15.97 1.49
C GLU A 271 8.78 -14.94 1.50
N ASN A 272 7.77 -15.16 0.66
CA ASN A 272 6.54 -14.38 0.69
C ASN A 272 5.44 -15.24 1.32
N PHE A 273 4.77 -14.68 2.30
CA PHE A 273 3.68 -15.32 3.02
C PHE A 273 2.37 -14.59 2.75
N CYS A 274 1.28 -15.33 2.58
CA CYS A 274 -0.07 -14.79 2.69
C CYS A 274 -0.98 -15.81 3.37
N GLY A 275 -1.66 -15.37 4.42
CA GLY A 275 -2.66 -16.15 5.14
C GLY A 275 -4.00 -15.42 5.14
N PHE A 276 -5.08 -16.19 5.05
CA PHE A 276 -6.45 -15.66 5.12
C PHE A 276 -7.19 -16.35 6.26
N TRP A 277 -8.21 -15.71 6.83
CA TRP A 277 -9.05 -16.34 7.84
C TRP A 277 -10.45 -15.75 7.87
N VAL A 278 -11.38 -16.55 8.37
CA VAL A 278 -12.74 -16.14 8.71
C VAL A 278 -12.96 -16.32 10.20
N ASN A 279 -13.86 -15.52 10.78
CA ASN A 279 -14.12 -15.52 12.23
C ASN A 279 -15.22 -16.53 12.64
N PHE A 280 -15.35 -17.63 11.90
CA PHE A 280 -16.33 -18.69 12.16
C PHE A 280 -15.75 -20.06 11.84
N ASN A 281 -16.22 -21.08 12.54
CA ASN A 281 -15.79 -22.46 12.31
C ASN A 281 -16.33 -22.96 10.97
N PHE A 282 -15.56 -23.81 10.29
CA PHE A 282 -15.96 -24.37 8.99
C PHE A 282 -15.63 -25.86 8.93
N ILE A 283 -16.37 -26.65 8.15
CA ILE A 283 -16.00 -28.05 7.95
C ILE A 283 -14.75 -28.08 7.04
N PRO A 284 -13.67 -28.77 7.42
CA PRO A 284 -12.44 -28.75 6.65
C PRO A 284 -12.64 -29.20 5.21
N ILE A 285 -12.12 -28.40 4.28
CA ILE A 285 -12.15 -28.66 2.85
C ILE A 285 -10.85 -28.17 2.22
N SER A 286 -10.34 -28.88 1.23
CA SER A 286 -9.22 -28.39 0.42
C SER A 286 -9.49 -28.51 -1.06
N VAL A 287 -8.99 -27.54 -1.82
CA VAL A 287 -9.06 -27.47 -3.27
C VAL A 287 -7.63 -27.40 -3.78
N ASN A 288 -7.22 -28.34 -4.64
CA ASN A 288 -5.87 -28.43 -5.21
C ASN A 288 -4.73 -28.44 -4.17
N MET A 289 -5.03 -28.83 -2.93
CA MET A 289 -4.06 -28.99 -1.86
C MET A 289 -4.21 -30.36 -1.21
N ALA A 290 -3.08 -30.92 -0.76
CA ALA A 290 -3.09 -32.02 0.20
C ALA A 290 -3.79 -31.55 1.49
N GLY A 291 -4.61 -32.40 2.11
CA GLY A 291 -5.43 -31.97 3.23
C GLY A 291 -6.56 -32.94 3.56
N SER A 292 -7.60 -32.36 4.18
CA SER A 292 -8.63 -33.05 4.95
C SER A 292 -9.58 -33.91 4.12
N GLY A 293 -9.36 -35.23 4.17
CA GLY A 293 -10.33 -36.23 3.73
C GLY A 293 -10.11 -36.78 2.33
N ASP A 294 -11.13 -37.49 1.87
CA ASP A 294 -11.11 -38.20 0.59
C ASP A 294 -11.39 -37.26 -0.57
N VAL A 295 -10.88 -37.63 -1.75
CA VAL A 295 -11.15 -36.91 -3.00
C VAL A 295 -12.64 -37.05 -3.34
N GLN A 296 -13.26 -35.91 -3.66
CA GLN A 296 -14.66 -35.82 -4.06
C GLN A 296 -14.75 -35.65 -5.57
N ASN A 297 -15.74 -36.29 -6.19
CA ASN A 297 -16.03 -36.17 -7.63
C ASN A 297 -17.40 -35.53 -7.81
N PHE A 298 -17.49 -34.56 -8.72
CA PHE A 298 -18.72 -33.83 -9.04
C PHE A 298 -19.23 -34.14 -10.44
N GLU A 299 -20.40 -33.64 -10.80
CA GLU A 299 -21.04 -33.86 -12.10
C GLU A 299 -20.31 -33.20 -13.28
N SER A 300 -19.52 -32.15 -13.01
CA SER A 300 -18.75 -31.43 -14.03
C SER A 300 -17.39 -32.09 -14.23
N ILE A 301 -17.20 -32.69 -15.41
CA ILE A 301 -15.91 -33.30 -15.84
C ILE A 301 -14.82 -32.23 -15.87
N ASP A 302 -15.08 -31.09 -16.53
CA ASP A 302 -14.14 -29.96 -16.63
C ASP A 302 -13.68 -29.46 -15.26
N PHE A 303 -14.59 -29.44 -14.27
CA PHE A 303 -14.25 -29.08 -12.90
C PHE A 303 -13.32 -30.11 -12.26
N ASN A 304 -13.66 -31.41 -12.33
CA ASN A 304 -12.85 -32.47 -11.72
C ASN A 304 -11.45 -32.60 -12.35
N GLU A 305 -11.31 -32.28 -13.63
CA GLU A 305 -10.00 -32.24 -14.30
C GLU A 305 -9.12 -31.08 -13.82
N ARG A 306 -9.72 -29.92 -13.50
CA ARG A 306 -8.99 -28.71 -13.07
C ARG A 306 -8.83 -28.59 -11.56
N PHE A 307 -9.76 -29.13 -10.78
CA PHE A 307 -9.87 -28.95 -9.34
C PHE A 307 -10.05 -30.28 -8.63
N THR A 308 -9.11 -30.62 -7.75
CA THR A 308 -9.24 -31.72 -6.80
C THR A 308 -9.77 -31.20 -5.48
N VAL A 309 -11.02 -31.52 -5.13
CA VAL A 309 -11.60 -31.21 -3.81
C VAL A 309 -11.43 -32.38 -2.86
N ARG A 310 -11.00 -32.12 -1.63
CA ARG A 310 -10.95 -33.10 -0.54
C ARG A 310 -11.81 -32.65 0.63
N CYS A 311 -12.63 -33.56 1.14
CA CYS A 311 -13.46 -33.34 2.31
C CYS A 311 -13.77 -34.68 2.99
N TRP A 312 -13.93 -34.68 4.31
CA TRP A 312 -14.35 -35.88 5.07
C TRP A 312 -15.83 -36.21 4.92
N SER A 313 -16.66 -35.24 4.54
CA SER A 313 -18.12 -35.41 4.39
C SER A 313 -18.51 -35.23 2.91
N PRO A 314 -18.75 -36.33 2.17
CA PRO A 314 -19.19 -36.25 0.78
C PRO A 314 -20.49 -35.45 0.61
N ARG A 315 -21.42 -35.57 1.57
CA ARG A 315 -22.65 -34.79 1.58
C ARG A 315 -22.36 -33.30 1.68
N PHE A 316 -21.57 -32.88 2.67
CA PHE A 316 -21.22 -31.46 2.84
C PHE A 316 -20.47 -30.91 1.62
N ALA A 317 -19.53 -31.69 1.07
CA ALA A 317 -18.83 -31.31 -0.15
C ALA A 317 -19.80 -31.08 -1.32
N SER A 318 -20.77 -31.97 -1.54
CA SER A 318 -21.79 -31.81 -2.58
C SER A 318 -22.72 -30.62 -2.33
N ASP A 319 -23.08 -30.33 -1.08
CA ASP A 319 -23.94 -29.21 -0.72
C ASP A 319 -23.24 -27.85 -0.95
N VAL A 320 -21.92 -27.78 -0.65
CA VAL A 320 -21.07 -26.59 -0.88
C VAL A 320 -20.72 -26.42 -2.36
N PHE A 321 -20.24 -27.48 -3.01
CA PHE A 321 -19.85 -27.51 -4.43
C PHE A 321 -21.04 -27.90 -5.32
N ASN A 322 -22.12 -27.12 -5.20
CA ASN A 322 -23.29 -27.24 -6.07
C ASN A 322 -23.00 -26.71 -7.49
N PRO A 323 -23.88 -26.95 -8.49
CA PRO A 323 -23.59 -26.58 -9.88
C PRO A 323 -23.21 -25.11 -10.11
N ARG A 324 -23.82 -24.16 -9.37
CA ARG A 324 -23.48 -22.72 -9.48
C ARG A 324 -22.07 -22.43 -8.95
N GLN A 325 -21.63 -23.18 -7.94
CA GLN A 325 -20.29 -23.08 -7.40
C GLN A 325 -19.26 -23.63 -8.39
N LEU A 326 -19.53 -24.76 -9.03
CA LEU A 326 -18.63 -25.35 -10.03
C LEU A 326 -18.42 -24.38 -11.21
N GLU A 327 -19.50 -23.81 -11.74
CA GLU A 327 -19.46 -22.80 -12.81
C GLU A 327 -18.68 -21.54 -12.40
N PHE A 328 -18.80 -21.11 -11.14
CA PHE A 328 -18.03 -19.98 -10.62
C PHE A 328 -16.52 -20.29 -10.60
N PHE A 329 -16.13 -21.47 -10.11
CA PHE A 329 -14.72 -21.88 -10.02
C PHE A 329 -14.05 -22.01 -11.39
N LEU A 330 -14.77 -22.47 -12.41
CA LEU A 330 -14.24 -22.61 -13.77
C LEU A 330 -13.81 -21.29 -14.42
N ARG A 331 -14.20 -20.14 -13.85
CA ARG A 331 -13.75 -18.80 -14.27
C ARG A 331 -12.34 -18.44 -13.80
N PHE A 332 -11.78 -19.21 -12.88
CA PHE A 332 -10.46 -18.98 -12.30
C PHE A 332 -9.42 -19.96 -12.85
N PRO A 333 -8.12 -19.59 -12.80
CA PRO A 333 -7.06 -20.58 -12.91
C PRO A 333 -7.18 -21.63 -11.80
N ALA A 334 -6.43 -22.72 -11.89
CA ALA A 334 -6.41 -23.82 -10.92
C ALA A 334 -5.79 -23.39 -9.56
N LEU A 335 -6.42 -22.44 -8.88
CA LEU A 335 -6.03 -21.92 -7.58
C LEU A 335 -6.18 -23.01 -6.52
N SER A 336 -5.36 -22.89 -5.48
CA SER A 336 -5.29 -23.89 -4.41
C SER A 336 -5.49 -23.23 -3.06
N PHE A 337 -6.42 -23.75 -2.26
CA PHE A 337 -6.60 -23.36 -0.88
C PHE A 337 -7.11 -24.51 -0.01
N GLY A 338 -6.87 -24.43 1.28
CA GLY A 338 -7.45 -25.32 2.29
C GLY A 338 -8.00 -24.50 3.45
N ILE A 339 -9.19 -24.85 3.91
CA ILE A 339 -9.86 -24.26 5.06
C ILE A 339 -9.81 -25.28 6.20
N ASP A 340 -9.31 -24.88 7.36
CA ASP A 340 -9.33 -25.72 8.55
C ASP A 340 -10.60 -25.52 9.39
N GLN A 341 -10.71 -26.28 10.48
CA GLN A 341 -11.90 -26.26 11.34
C GLN A 341 -12.15 -24.92 12.04
N ASN A 342 -11.09 -24.12 12.23
CA ASN A 342 -11.10 -22.84 12.91
C ASN A 342 -11.27 -21.66 11.94
N GLY A 343 -11.46 -21.94 10.64
CA GLY A 343 -11.60 -20.90 9.63
C GLY A 343 -10.27 -20.31 9.15
N VAL A 344 -9.13 -20.93 9.46
CA VAL A 344 -7.84 -20.55 8.86
C VAL A 344 -7.78 -21.08 7.45
N ILE A 345 -7.41 -20.21 6.52
CA ILE A 345 -7.36 -20.50 5.10
C ILE A 345 -5.90 -20.39 4.64
N THR A 346 -5.37 -21.53 4.22
CA THR A 346 -4.02 -21.64 3.64
C THR A 346 -4.12 -21.68 2.12
N ALA A 347 -3.18 -21.06 1.44
CA ALA A 347 -3.11 -21.03 -0.01
C ALA A 347 -1.66 -21.08 -0.48
N ARG A 348 -1.44 -21.39 -1.76
CA ARG A 348 -0.08 -21.50 -2.33
C ARG A 348 0.10 -20.49 -3.46
N ASP A 349 1.07 -19.61 -3.26
CA ASP A 349 1.71 -18.80 -4.30
C ASP A 349 3.11 -18.46 -3.78
N PRO A 350 4.20 -18.64 -4.54
CA PRO A 350 5.55 -18.34 -4.08
C PRO A 350 5.85 -16.83 -3.99
N GLU A 351 5.11 -16.00 -4.71
CA GLU A 351 5.41 -14.56 -4.85
C GLU A 351 4.43 -13.69 -4.07
N TRP A 352 3.15 -14.07 -3.97
CA TRP A 352 2.09 -13.27 -3.36
C TRP A 352 2.13 -11.77 -3.72
N PRO A 353 2.06 -11.44 -5.03
CA PRO A 353 1.82 -10.07 -5.46
C PRO A 353 0.40 -9.63 -5.06
N LEU A 354 0.14 -8.32 -4.97
CA LEU A 354 -1.15 -7.81 -4.48
C LEU A 354 -2.32 -8.25 -5.37
N GLU A 355 -2.10 -8.34 -6.68
CA GLU A 355 -3.07 -8.81 -7.65
C GLU A 355 -3.48 -10.27 -7.36
N ARG A 356 -2.54 -11.10 -6.87
CA ARG A 356 -2.86 -12.47 -6.45
C ARG A 356 -3.70 -12.47 -5.18
N VAL A 357 -3.42 -11.58 -4.24
CA VAL A 357 -4.20 -11.42 -3.00
C VAL A 357 -5.64 -11.00 -3.35
N GLU A 358 -5.82 -10.02 -4.25
CA GLU A 358 -7.14 -9.58 -4.74
C GLU A 358 -7.92 -10.71 -5.40
N ILE A 359 -7.30 -11.43 -6.34
CA ILE A 359 -7.93 -12.60 -7.00
C ILE A 359 -8.37 -13.62 -5.98
N MET A 360 -7.54 -13.88 -4.96
CA MET A 360 -7.85 -14.85 -3.92
C MET A 360 -8.99 -14.39 -3.01
N LEU A 361 -9.00 -13.14 -2.58
CA LEU A 361 -10.10 -12.57 -1.79
C LEU A 361 -11.41 -12.60 -2.57
N PHE A 362 -11.38 -12.27 -3.86
CA PHE A 362 -12.55 -12.35 -4.72
C PHE A 362 -13.06 -13.79 -4.86
N LEU A 363 -12.16 -14.77 -5.04
CA LEU A 363 -12.52 -16.19 -5.06
C LEU A 363 -13.13 -16.62 -3.72
N LEU A 364 -12.49 -16.32 -2.58
CA LEU A 364 -12.95 -16.75 -1.26
C LEU A 364 -14.29 -16.12 -0.90
N HIS A 365 -14.47 -14.83 -1.19
CA HIS A 365 -15.73 -14.14 -0.96
C HIS A 365 -16.84 -14.70 -1.86
N GLY A 366 -16.50 -15.01 -3.12
CA GLY A 366 -17.41 -15.67 -4.03
C GLY A 366 -17.73 -17.11 -3.63
N PHE A 367 -16.76 -17.83 -3.05
CA PHE A 367 -16.92 -19.18 -2.54
C PHE A 367 -17.90 -19.21 -1.36
N PHE A 368 -17.63 -18.44 -0.30
CA PHE A 368 -18.50 -18.41 0.88
C PHE A 368 -19.87 -17.79 0.58
N GLY A 369 -19.91 -16.69 -0.18
CA GLY A 369 -21.15 -15.98 -0.50
C GLY A 369 -22.16 -16.82 -1.29
N ARG A 370 -21.71 -17.86 -2.01
CA ARG A 370 -22.53 -18.77 -2.82
C ARG A 370 -22.91 -20.08 -2.12
N ILE A 371 -22.39 -20.33 -0.92
CA ILE A 371 -22.82 -21.49 -0.13
C ILE A 371 -24.32 -21.35 0.19
N PRO A 372 -25.16 -22.35 -0.11
CA PRO A 372 -26.59 -22.26 0.11
C PRO A 372 -26.97 -22.01 1.58
N ASP A 373 -28.07 -21.29 1.81
CA ASP A 373 -28.53 -20.93 3.17
C ASP A 373 -28.75 -22.13 4.09
N PHE A 374 -29.21 -23.26 3.56
CA PHE A 374 -29.44 -24.44 4.37
C PHE A 374 -28.13 -24.99 4.96
N VAL A 375 -27.01 -24.89 4.23
CA VAL A 375 -25.70 -25.32 4.71
C VAL A 375 -25.25 -24.43 5.87
N TRP A 376 -25.42 -23.12 5.74
CA TRP A 376 -25.12 -22.18 6.83
C TRP A 376 -25.98 -22.42 8.07
N ARG A 377 -27.25 -22.77 7.89
CA ARG A 377 -28.16 -23.15 8.98
C ARG A 377 -27.74 -24.45 9.65
N GLU A 378 -27.32 -25.47 8.89
CA GLU A 378 -26.81 -26.74 9.43
C GLU A 378 -25.49 -26.54 10.21
N LEU A 379 -24.64 -25.60 9.78
CA LEU A 379 -23.44 -25.21 10.51
C LEU A 379 -23.73 -24.38 11.78
N GLY A 380 -24.96 -23.88 11.95
CA GLY A 380 -25.32 -23.00 13.07
C GLY A 380 -24.80 -21.57 12.94
N ILE A 381 -24.41 -21.14 11.73
CA ILE A 381 -23.77 -19.84 11.44
C ILE A 381 -24.69 -19.07 10.47
N TRP A 382 -25.91 -18.76 10.94
CA TRP A 382 -26.90 -17.98 10.19
C TRP A 382 -27.27 -16.70 10.98
N PRO A 383 -27.39 -15.52 10.35
CA PRO A 383 -27.30 -15.22 8.91
C PRO A 383 -25.92 -15.51 8.29
N ARG A 384 -25.88 -15.71 6.96
CA ARG A 384 -24.60 -16.03 6.28
C ARG A 384 -23.53 -14.99 6.64
N PRO A 385 -22.33 -15.41 7.07
CA PRO A 385 -21.31 -14.50 7.58
C PRO A 385 -20.60 -13.72 6.47
N VAL A 386 -20.56 -14.29 5.26
CA VAL A 386 -20.04 -13.65 4.06
C VAL A 386 -21.22 -13.38 3.12
N PRO A 387 -21.53 -12.10 2.79
CA PRO A 387 -22.63 -11.80 1.89
C PRO A 387 -22.33 -12.28 0.47
N GLU A 388 -23.37 -12.50 -0.33
CA GLU A 388 -23.17 -12.72 -1.76
C GLU A 388 -22.84 -11.39 -2.42
N ILE A 389 -21.67 -11.29 -3.06
CA ILE A 389 -21.37 -10.14 -3.92
C ILE A 389 -22.29 -10.27 -5.15
N GLY A 390 -23.27 -9.38 -5.29
CA GLY A 390 -23.98 -9.21 -6.56
C GLY A 390 -22.94 -9.00 -7.66
N ALA A 391 -23.09 -9.67 -8.82
CA ALA A 391 -22.13 -9.60 -9.93
C ALA A 391 -21.50 -8.20 -10.06
N LEU A 392 -20.16 -8.14 -9.98
CA LEU A 392 -19.28 -6.94 -9.99
C LEU A 392 -19.97 -5.65 -10.44
N PRO A 393 -19.83 -4.51 -9.73
CA PRO A 393 -19.88 -3.23 -10.43
C PRO A 393 -18.77 -3.27 -11.51
N PRO A 394 -19.10 -3.05 -12.79
CA PRO A 394 -18.08 -2.92 -13.82
C PRO A 394 -17.28 -1.64 -13.56
N GLY A 395 -15.99 -1.77 -13.29
CA GLY A 395 -15.06 -0.65 -13.15
C GLY A 395 -15.22 0.16 -11.87
N ARG A 396 -14.28 -0.03 -10.95
CA ARG A 396 -13.76 1.05 -10.11
C ARG A 396 -12.25 1.00 -10.22
#